data_AF-A0A973CYY5-F1
#
_entry.id   AF-A0A973CYY5-F1
#
_cell.length_a   1.000
_cell.length_b   1.000
_cell.length_c   1.000
_cell.angle_alpha   90.00
_cell.angle_beta   90.00
_cell.angle_gamma   90.00
#
_symmetry.space_group_name_H-M   'P 1'
#
loop_
_entity.id
_entity.type
_entity.pdbx_description
1 polymer ?
#
loop_
_entity_poly.entity_id
_entity_poly.type
_entity_poly.pdbx_seq_one_letter_code
_entity_poly.pdbx_strand_id
1 'polypeptide(L)'
;MRSAGTQRTQPQAWAVALMTAAILAAGCRSGTPQEELPIQGAAKPTAAVASTQARQQQAVSALDARDEASEVAARKQILFGDLHVHSTFSFDAYMFSLPIMGGEGAHPPADACDFARYCSNLDFFALTDHAESLSIAHWERSKQTLRECNTLAGDPTNPDLVAFAGYEWSQMGTTPETHFGHRCLVFPGSADDELPPRPIASGDKRLGYLAGADAASNARFADPLNWSTYKDYVAYAQALVDMPVCDEGVPTMELPAVCLEVAPTPAELHRKLDEWGGAVLEIPHGTAWGVYTPPTTSIGKHLESAYFDPKRQRLVEIASGHGNSEEYREWRAWTLDESGKKICPEPRDDYLPCCWQAGEIMRS
;
A
#
# COMPACT_ATOMS: atom_id res chain seq x y z
N MET A 1 16.63 -48.58 -58.69
CA MET A 1 16.46 -47.15 -58.38
C MET A 1 15.83 -47.01 -57.00
N ARG A 2 16.65 -46.82 -55.95
CA ARG A 2 16.18 -46.38 -54.62
C ARG A 2 17.00 -45.13 -54.31
N SER A 3 16.34 -43.99 -54.26
CA SER A 3 16.94 -42.70 -53.91
C SER A 3 17.20 -42.69 -52.41
N ALA A 4 18.46 -42.60 -52.02
CA ALA A 4 18.86 -42.35 -50.64
C ALA A 4 18.68 -40.85 -50.36
N GLY A 5 17.59 -40.50 -49.69
CA GLY A 5 17.37 -39.15 -49.16
C GLY A 5 18.33 -38.91 -48.00
N THR A 6 19.32 -38.05 -48.23
CA THR A 6 20.18 -37.50 -47.18
C THR A 6 19.34 -36.64 -46.24
N GLN A 7 19.04 -37.16 -45.05
CA GLN A 7 18.54 -36.36 -43.94
C GLN A 7 19.63 -35.35 -43.57
N ARG A 8 19.48 -34.10 -44.03
CA ARG A 8 20.15 -32.95 -43.41
C ARG A 8 19.61 -32.85 -41.99
N THR A 9 20.30 -33.45 -41.03
CA THR A 9 20.12 -33.13 -39.61
C THR A 9 20.40 -31.64 -39.47
N GLN A 10 19.38 -30.84 -39.15
CA GLN A 10 19.45 -29.37 -39.11
C GLN A 10 20.24 -28.92 -37.86
N PRO A 11 21.52 -28.49 -37.97
CA PRO A 11 22.25 -27.94 -36.82
C PRO A 11 21.57 -26.69 -36.22
N GLN A 12 20.75 -26.01 -37.02
CA GLN A 12 19.93 -24.88 -36.59
C GLN A 12 18.83 -25.26 -35.59
N ALA A 13 18.20 -26.44 -35.75
CA ALA A 13 17.16 -26.89 -34.83
C ALA A 13 17.73 -27.20 -33.43
N TRP A 14 18.93 -27.79 -33.37
CA TRP A 14 19.64 -28.05 -32.12
C TRP A 14 20.11 -26.76 -31.44
N ALA A 15 20.62 -25.80 -32.21
CA ALA A 15 21.01 -24.50 -31.67
C ALA A 15 19.82 -23.74 -31.07
N VAL A 16 18.68 -23.73 -31.75
CA VAL A 16 17.44 -23.12 -31.24
C VAL A 16 16.95 -23.84 -29.99
N ALA A 17 16.92 -25.18 -29.99
CA ALA A 17 16.51 -25.95 -28.81
C ALA A 17 17.42 -25.71 -27.60
N LEU A 18 18.73 -25.64 -27.80
CA LEU A 18 19.71 -25.35 -26.74
C LEU A 18 19.57 -23.92 -26.22
N MET A 19 19.34 -22.93 -27.08
CA MET A 19 19.09 -21.55 -26.65
C MET A 19 17.78 -21.44 -25.87
N THR A 20 16.70 -22.06 -26.34
CA THR A 20 15.42 -22.08 -25.62
C THR A 20 15.56 -22.77 -24.26
N ALA A 21 16.26 -23.91 -24.21
CA ALA A 21 16.53 -24.61 -22.95
C ALA A 21 17.38 -23.75 -21.99
N ALA A 22 18.37 -23.03 -22.50
CA ALA A 22 19.20 -22.13 -21.69
C ALA A 22 18.40 -20.93 -21.16
N ILE A 23 17.54 -20.32 -21.97
CA ILE A 23 16.65 -19.22 -21.57
C ILE A 23 15.69 -19.68 -20.47
N LEU A 24 15.04 -20.84 -20.67
CA LEU A 24 14.13 -21.41 -19.68
C LEU A 24 14.87 -21.80 -18.39
N ALA A 25 16.08 -22.36 -18.49
CA ALA A 25 16.88 -22.72 -17.32
C ALA A 25 17.32 -21.48 -16.53
N ALA A 26 17.69 -20.40 -17.23
CA ALA A 26 18.04 -19.13 -16.60
C ALA A 26 16.83 -18.48 -15.91
N GLY A 27 15.69 -18.40 -16.59
CA GLY A 27 14.47 -17.79 -16.04
C GLY A 27 13.76 -18.63 -14.98
N CYS A 28 14.00 -19.94 -14.93
CA CYS A 28 13.47 -20.82 -13.86
C CYS A 28 14.30 -20.80 -12.58
N ARG A 29 15.44 -20.12 -12.54
CA ARG A 29 16.26 -20.06 -11.32
C ARG A 29 15.52 -19.18 -10.30
N SER A 30 15.06 -19.80 -9.22
CA SER A 30 14.46 -19.07 -8.10
C SER A 30 15.53 -18.20 -7.44
N GLY A 31 15.21 -16.93 -7.24
CA GLY A 31 16.01 -16.02 -6.43
C GLY A 31 15.90 -16.34 -4.94
N THR A 32 16.55 -15.54 -4.11
CA THR A 32 16.28 -15.51 -2.67
C THR A 32 14.83 -15.08 -2.45
N PRO A 33 14.03 -15.80 -1.64
CA PRO A 33 12.68 -15.35 -1.27
C PRO A 33 12.71 -13.94 -0.70
N GLN A 34 11.72 -13.13 -1.04
CA GLN A 34 11.67 -11.73 -0.59
C GLN A 34 11.63 -11.59 0.94
N GLU A 35 11.13 -12.60 1.64
CA GLU A 35 11.12 -12.70 3.10
C GLU A 35 12.53 -12.82 3.69
N GLU A 36 13.49 -13.35 2.93
CA GLU A 36 14.86 -13.57 3.39
C GLU A 36 15.81 -12.42 3.03
N LEU A 37 15.34 -11.44 2.26
CA LEU A 37 16.15 -10.29 1.88
C LEU A 37 16.41 -9.39 3.11
N PRO A 38 17.69 -9.11 3.45
CA PRO A 38 18.03 -8.29 4.60
C PRO A 38 18.03 -6.80 4.25
N ILE A 39 17.96 -5.96 5.28
CA ILE A 39 18.32 -4.54 5.16
C ILE A 39 19.80 -4.48 4.77
N GLN A 40 20.11 -3.82 3.66
CA GLN A 40 21.45 -3.77 3.07
C GLN A 40 22.24 -2.55 3.59
N GLY A 41 21.54 -1.44 3.80
CA GLY A 41 22.12 -0.18 4.19
C GLY A 41 22.45 -0.10 5.68
N ALA A 42 23.55 0.59 6.00
CA ALA A 42 23.91 0.91 7.38
C ALA A 42 23.06 2.07 7.93
N ALA A 43 23.19 2.39 9.21
CA ALA A 43 22.68 3.65 9.74
C ALA A 43 23.40 4.85 9.07
N LYS A 44 22.72 5.99 8.95
CA LYS A 44 23.38 7.26 8.64
C LYS A 44 24.42 7.56 9.73
N PRO A 45 25.59 8.15 9.37
CA PRO A 45 26.60 8.49 10.36
C PRO A 45 26.04 9.41 11.46
N THR A 46 26.37 9.17 12.73
CA THR A 46 25.91 9.98 13.87
C THR A 46 26.22 11.47 13.68
N ALA A 47 27.35 11.81 13.05
CA ALA A 47 27.70 13.19 12.73
C ALA A 47 26.73 13.84 11.73
N ALA A 48 26.17 13.07 10.78
CA ALA A 48 25.17 13.55 9.84
C ALA A 48 23.83 13.81 10.54
N VAL A 49 23.39 12.90 11.41
CA VAL A 49 22.18 13.06 12.23
C VAL A 49 22.29 14.28 13.14
N ALA A 50 23.40 14.42 13.87
CA ALA A 50 23.68 15.59 14.70
C ALA A 50 23.74 16.91 13.89
N SER A 51 24.29 16.86 12.67
CA SER A 51 24.31 18.03 11.78
C SER A 51 22.91 18.46 11.35
N THR A 52 22.00 17.52 11.08
CA THR A 52 20.58 17.83 10.80
C THR A 52 19.91 18.49 12.00
N GLN A 53 20.07 17.94 13.19
CA GLN A 53 19.54 18.52 14.42
C GLN A 53 20.08 19.94 14.67
N ALA A 54 21.38 20.17 14.46
CA ALA A 54 22.00 21.48 14.62
C ALA A 54 21.45 22.51 13.61
N ARG A 55 21.25 22.12 12.34
CA ARG A 55 20.62 22.99 11.33
C ARG A 55 19.19 23.37 11.73
N GLN A 56 18.45 22.44 12.31
CA GLN A 56 17.09 22.68 12.78
C GLN A 56 17.04 23.64 13.96
N GLN A 57 17.92 23.46 14.96
CA GLN A 57 18.05 24.39 16.09
C GLN A 57 18.47 25.80 15.63
N GLN A 58 19.35 25.89 14.63
CA GLN A 58 19.73 27.16 14.03
C GLN A 58 18.54 27.84 13.31
N ALA A 59 17.73 27.07 12.58
CA ALA A 59 16.54 27.58 11.93
C ALA A 59 15.49 28.09 12.93
N VAL A 60 15.27 27.36 14.03
CA VAL A 60 14.40 27.79 15.14
C VAL A 60 14.93 29.08 15.77
N SER A 61 16.22 29.14 16.11
CA SER A 61 16.84 30.34 16.68
C SER A 61 16.71 31.57 15.76
N ALA A 62 16.79 31.36 14.44
CA ALA A 62 16.62 32.43 13.45
C ALA A 62 15.16 32.90 13.31
N LEU A 63 14.18 32.06 13.59
CA LEU A 63 12.76 32.43 13.66
C LEU A 63 12.45 33.16 14.97
N ASP A 64 12.98 32.69 16.10
CA ASP A 64 12.82 33.33 17.41
C ASP A 64 13.37 34.76 17.41
N ALA A 65 14.52 34.98 16.77
CA ALA A 65 15.13 36.31 16.63
C ALA A 65 14.32 37.30 15.77
N ARG A 66 13.25 36.85 15.09
CA ARG A 66 12.37 37.69 14.27
C ARG A 66 11.08 38.11 14.98
N ASP A 67 10.93 37.84 16.29
CA ASP A 67 9.74 38.16 17.12
C ASP A 67 8.41 37.58 16.60
N GLU A 68 8.44 36.67 15.62
CA GLU A 68 7.27 35.99 15.05
C GLU A 68 7.17 34.50 15.39
N ALA A 69 8.09 33.97 16.20
CA ALA A 69 8.03 32.59 16.63
C ALA A 69 7.13 32.44 17.86
N SER A 70 6.02 31.72 17.68
CA SER A 70 5.24 31.18 18.79
C SER A 70 6.15 30.33 19.70
N GLU A 71 5.94 30.36 21.01
CA GLU A 71 6.59 29.48 22.01
C GLU A 71 6.53 27.99 21.62
N VAL A 72 5.59 27.64 20.73
CA VAL A 72 5.41 26.34 20.09
C VAL A 72 6.58 25.96 19.16
N ALA A 73 7.18 26.91 18.42
CA ALA A 73 8.30 26.66 17.51
C ALA A 73 9.60 26.32 18.26
N ALA A 74 9.85 26.97 19.40
CA ALA A 74 11.00 26.69 20.27
C ALA A 74 10.94 25.31 20.95
N ARG A 75 9.77 24.66 20.98
CA ARG A 75 9.55 23.35 21.64
C ARG A 75 9.29 22.18 20.69
N LYS A 76 9.21 22.42 19.38
CA LYS A 76 8.84 21.39 18.40
C LYS A 76 9.93 21.17 17.36
N GLN A 77 9.96 19.94 16.86
CA GLN A 77 10.81 19.51 15.77
C GLN A 77 9.95 19.30 14.52
N ILE A 78 10.44 19.76 13.37
CA ILE A 78 9.92 19.40 12.04
C ILE A 78 10.59 18.09 11.63
N LEU A 79 9.77 17.09 11.33
CA LEU A 79 10.20 15.80 10.82
C LEU A 79 9.46 15.52 9.51
N PHE A 80 10.15 14.91 8.56
CA PHE A 80 9.62 14.48 7.28
C PHE A 80 9.42 12.98 7.32
N GLY A 81 8.22 12.50 7.05
CA GLY A 81 7.95 11.08 7.04
C GLY A 81 6.81 10.69 6.12
N ASP A 82 6.69 9.39 5.93
CA ASP A 82 5.69 8.77 5.06
C ASP A 82 4.90 7.72 5.86
N LEU A 83 3.60 7.92 6.01
CA LEU A 83 2.74 7.06 6.83
C LEU A 83 1.95 6.05 5.99
N HIS A 84 2.23 5.95 4.68
CA HIS A 84 1.46 5.14 3.74
C HIS A 84 2.41 4.46 2.73
N VAL A 85 3.15 3.45 3.20
CA VAL A 85 4.17 2.75 2.41
C VAL A 85 3.77 1.29 2.19
N HIS A 86 3.81 0.85 0.93
CA HIS A 86 3.63 -0.55 0.55
C HIS A 86 4.95 -1.19 0.15
N SER A 87 5.09 -2.47 0.49
CA SER A 87 6.13 -3.36 -0.02
C SER A 87 5.50 -4.42 -0.93
N THR A 88 6.29 -5.33 -1.49
CA THR A 88 5.76 -6.47 -2.25
C THR A 88 5.07 -7.54 -1.40
N PHE A 89 4.83 -7.27 -0.11
CA PHE A 89 3.82 -7.95 0.71
C PHE A 89 2.41 -7.36 0.53
N SER A 90 2.24 -6.35 -0.33
CA SER A 90 0.96 -5.90 -0.86
C SER A 90 0.75 -6.43 -2.29
N PHE A 91 -0.48 -6.84 -2.59
CA PHE A 91 -0.81 -7.44 -3.89
C PHE A 91 -0.57 -6.50 -5.08
N ASP A 92 -1.04 -5.26 -4.98
CA ASP A 92 -0.90 -4.25 -6.03
C ASP A 92 0.56 -3.80 -6.19
N ALA A 93 1.28 -3.56 -5.10
CA ALA A 93 2.70 -3.23 -5.13
C ALA A 93 3.51 -4.34 -5.80
N TYR A 94 3.25 -5.61 -5.47
CA TYR A 94 3.89 -6.73 -6.16
C TYR A 94 3.48 -6.83 -7.63
N MET A 95 2.21 -6.60 -7.97
CA MET A 95 1.77 -6.52 -9.37
C MET A 95 2.55 -5.48 -10.16
N PHE A 96 2.70 -4.26 -9.63
CA PHE A 96 3.43 -3.17 -10.28
C PHE A 96 4.94 -3.39 -10.32
N SER A 97 5.46 -4.26 -9.45
CA SER A 97 6.87 -4.64 -9.43
C SER A 97 7.21 -5.72 -10.46
N LEU A 98 6.21 -6.31 -11.13
CA LEU A 98 6.43 -7.29 -12.20
C LEU A 98 7.12 -6.65 -13.43
N PRO A 99 8.02 -7.38 -14.11
CA PRO A 99 8.71 -6.87 -15.29
C PRO A 99 7.80 -6.43 -16.44
N ILE A 100 6.64 -7.08 -16.63
CA ILE A 100 5.65 -6.68 -17.65
C ILE A 100 5.05 -5.29 -17.38
N MET A 101 5.06 -4.84 -16.12
CA MET A 101 4.63 -3.51 -15.69
C MET A 101 5.78 -2.49 -15.69
N GLY A 102 6.98 -2.90 -16.11
CA GLY A 102 8.19 -2.08 -16.04
C GLY A 102 8.86 -2.08 -14.67
N GLY A 103 8.45 -2.96 -13.75
CA GLY A 103 9.03 -3.10 -12.42
C GLY A 103 10.36 -3.87 -12.42
N GLU A 104 11.13 -3.68 -11.34
CA GLU A 104 12.49 -4.23 -11.20
C GLU A 104 12.54 -5.57 -10.42
N GLY A 105 11.40 -6.07 -9.95
CA GLY A 105 11.32 -7.27 -9.12
C GLY A 105 10.74 -7.00 -7.74
N ALA A 106 10.99 -7.89 -6.77
CA ALA A 106 10.43 -7.77 -5.43
C ALA A 106 11.08 -6.60 -4.64
N HIS A 107 10.29 -5.88 -3.87
CA HIS A 107 10.69 -4.80 -2.97
C HIS A 107 10.11 -5.06 -1.57
N PRO A 108 10.75 -5.93 -0.76
CA PRO A 108 10.25 -6.34 0.55
C PRO A 108 10.32 -5.21 1.60
N PRO A 109 9.80 -5.43 2.81
CA PRO A 109 9.93 -4.48 3.94
C PRO A 109 11.36 -3.99 4.22
N ALA A 110 12.37 -4.81 3.92
CA ALA A 110 13.77 -4.44 4.10
C ALA A 110 14.19 -3.32 3.12
N ASP A 111 13.74 -3.40 1.87
CA ASP A 111 13.96 -2.35 0.87
C ASP A 111 13.26 -1.06 1.27
N ALA A 112 12.07 -1.12 1.88
CA ALA A 112 11.38 0.07 2.36
C ALA A 112 12.20 0.83 3.42
N CYS A 113 12.86 0.11 4.34
CA CYS A 113 13.77 0.71 5.32
C CYS A 113 14.95 1.43 4.65
N ASP A 114 15.59 0.80 3.67
CA ASP A 114 16.73 1.39 2.95
C ASP A 114 16.29 2.56 2.05
N PHE A 115 15.16 2.43 1.35
CA PHE A 115 14.62 3.47 0.49
C PHE A 115 14.21 4.71 1.30
N ALA A 116 13.52 4.52 2.42
CA ALA A 116 13.18 5.61 3.34
C ALA A 116 14.46 6.30 3.84
N ARG A 117 15.48 5.53 4.22
CA ARG A 117 16.75 6.06 4.74
C ARG A 117 17.54 6.85 3.69
N TYR A 118 17.71 6.30 2.50
CA TYR A 118 18.71 6.78 1.53
C TYR A 118 18.12 7.52 0.34
N CYS A 119 16.99 7.05 -0.19
CA CYS A 119 16.39 7.62 -1.40
C CYS A 119 15.45 8.78 -1.05
N SER A 120 14.54 8.57 -0.11
CA SER A 120 13.59 9.59 0.34
C SER A 120 14.14 10.48 1.45
N ASN A 121 15.21 10.03 2.13
CA ASN A 121 15.83 10.73 3.26
C ASN A 121 14.81 11.16 4.34
N LEU A 122 13.94 10.22 4.70
CA LEU A 122 12.91 10.41 5.73
C LEU A 122 13.50 10.35 7.14
N ASP A 123 12.82 11.00 8.08
CA ASP A 123 13.03 10.88 9.52
C ASP A 123 12.19 9.73 10.11
N PHE A 124 11.05 9.42 9.50
CA PHE A 124 10.23 8.26 9.87
C PHE A 124 9.39 7.73 8.72
N PHE A 125 8.97 6.47 8.79
CA PHE A 125 7.96 5.91 7.91
C PHE A 125 7.08 4.88 8.61
N ALA A 126 5.88 4.60 8.09
CA ALA A 126 5.05 3.47 8.49
C ALA A 126 4.89 2.51 7.32
N LEU A 127 5.19 1.23 7.54
CA LEU A 127 4.90 0.18 6.58
C LEU A 127 3.43 -0.25 6.75
N THR A 128 2.60 0.02 5.75
CA THR A 128 1.15 -0.14 5.79
C THR A 128 0.68 -1.02 4.64
N ASP A 129 1.27 -2.20 4.49
CA ASP A 129 0.83 -3.17 3.50
C ASP A 129 -0.66 -3.52 3.65
N HIS A 130 -1.33 -3.83 2.53
CA HIS A 130 -2.76 -4.17 2.51
C HIS A 130 -3.06 -5.39 3.38
N ALA A 131 -3.92 -5.21 4.39
CA ALA A 131 -4.32 -6.28 5.29
C ALA A 131 -5.01 -7.45 4.56
N GLU A 132 -5.69 -7.19 3.44
CA GLU A 132 -6.35 -8.21 2.62
C GLU A 132 -5.35 -9.13 1.90
N SER A 133 -4.11 -8.67 1.71
CA SER A 133 -3.05 -9.42 1.04
C SER A 133 -1.85 -9.70 1.93
N LEU A 134 -1.95 -9.45 3.23
CA LEU A 134 -0.89 -9.72 4.18
C LEU A 134 -1.11 -11.08 4.85
N SER A 135 -0.27 -12.06 4.53
CA SER A 135 -0.28 -13.34 5.24
C SER A 135 0.20 -13.16 6.68
N ILE A 136 -0.15 -14.07 7.60
CA ILE A 136 0.39 -14.00 8.98
C ILE A 136 1.92 -14.11 9.00
N ALA A 137 2.52 -14.91 8.12
CA ALA A 137 3.96 -15.00 8.00
C ALA A 137 4.58 -13.66 7.55
N HIS A 138 3.93 -12.95 6.63
CA HIS A 138 4.36 -11.62 6.19
C HIS A 138 4.16 -10.57 7.26
N TRP A 139 3.07 -10.62 8.03
CA TRP A 139 2.87 -9.73 9.18
C TRP A 139 3.99 -9.89 10.22
N GLU A 140 4.30 -11.14 10.61
CA GLU A 140 5.41 -11.42 11.53
C GLU A 140 6.75 -10.97 10.96
N ARG A 141 6.99 -11.19 9.66
CA ARG A 141 8.22 -10.75 9.01
C ARG A 141 8.32 -9.22 8.95
N SER A 142 7.24 -8.50 8.65
CA SER A 142 7.19 -7.04 8.69
C SER A 142 7.51 -6.52 10.09
N LYS A 143 6.90 -7.07 11.15
CA LYS A 143 7.23 -6.70 12.54
C LYS A 143 8.72 -6.90 12.85
N GLN A 144 9.28 -8.04 12.45
CA GLN A 144 10.70 -8.32 12.65
C GLN A 144 11.58 -7.32 11.89
N THR A 145 11.34 -7.09 10.61
CA THR A 145 12.14 -6.19 9.77
C THR A 145 12.10 -4.75 10.28
N LEU A 146 10.95 -4.27 10.77
CA LEU A 146 10.84 -2.93 11.33
C LEU A 146 11.62 -2.78 12.65
N ARG A 147 11.62 -3.83 13.49
CA ARG A 147 12.47 -3.88 14.70
C ARG A 147 13.96 -3.89 14.34
N GLU A 148 14.34 -4.64 13.31
CA GLU A 148 15.71 -4.64 12.76
C GLU A 148 16.09 -3.23 12.26
N CYS A 149 15.20 -2.58 11.50
CA CYS A 149 15.39 -1.22 10.98
C CYS A 149 15.59 -0.19 12.11
N ASN A 150 14.77 -0.26 13.16
CA ASN A 150 14.88 0.61 14.34
C ASN A 150 16.14 0.32 15.18
N THR A 151 16.55 -0.95 15.28
CA THR A 151 17.79 -1.33 15.97
C THR A 151 19.02 -0.77 15.26
N LEU A 152 18.99 -0.75 13.92
CA LEU A 152 20.05 -0.15 13.11
C LEU A 152 20.13 1.38 13.27
N ALA A 153 19.04 2.05 13.66
CA ALA A 153 18.95 3.52 13.62
C ALA A 153 19.85 4.28 14.61
N GLY A 154 20.56 3.56 15.48
CA GLY A 154 21.60 4.10 16.36
C GLY A 154 21.07 4.56 17.72
N ASP A 155 21.33 5.81 18.09
CA ASP A 155 20.94 6.36 19.39
C ASP A 155 19.40 6.46 19.48
N PRO A 156 18.73 5.74 20.40
CA PRO A 156 17.27 5.78 20.50
C PRO A 156 16.72 7.16 20.89
N THR A 157 17.55 8.08 21.41
CA THR A 157 17.14 9.45 21.71
C THR A 157 17.27 10.39 20.51
N ASN A 158 17.99 9.98 19.47
CA ASN A 158 18.19 10.73 18.23
C ASN A 158 18.49 9.76 17.06
N PRO A 159 17.53 8.89 16.69
CA PRO A 159 17.73 7.88 15.65
C PRO A 159 17.82 8.53 14.27
N ASP A 160 18.46 7.85 13.33
CA ASP A 160 18.53 8.33 11.94
C ASP A 160 17.23 8.17 11.14
N LEU A 161 16.38 7.22 11.56
CA LEU A 161 15.10 6.84 10.98
C LEU A 161 14.26 6.12 12.05
N VAL A 162 12.96 6.38 12.08
CA VAL A 162 11.99 5.60 12.88
C VAL A 162 11.03 4.85 11.95
N ALA A 163 10.93 3.54 12.12
CA ALA A 163 10.06 2.68 11.35
C ALA A 163 8.87 2.22 12.22
N PHE A 164 7.65 2.52 11.78
CA PHE A 164 6.41 2.14 12.45
C PHE A 164 5.79 0.92 11.76
N ALA A 165 5.25 0.00 12.57
CA ALA A 165 4.42 -1.08 12.06
C ALA A 165 3.01 -0.57 11.79
N GLY A 166 2.42 -1.09 10.73
CA GLY A 166 1.06 -0.77 10.34
C GLY A 166 0.53 -1.76 9.32
N TYR A 167 -0.71 -1.52 8.91
CA TYR A 167 -1.33 -2.15 7.76
C TYR A 167 -2.41 -1.22 7.23
N GLU A 168 -2.77 -1.40 5.97
CA GLU A 168 -3.89 -0.69 5.37
C GLU A 168 -5.14 -1.58 5.35
N TRP A 169 -6.23 -1.08 5.93
CA TRP A 169 -7.58 -1.63 5.75
C TRP A 169 -8.20 -0.98 4.51
N SER A 170 -8.45 -1.75 3.45
CA SER A 170 -8.68 -1.16 2.13
C SER A 170 -10.08 -1.44 1.61
N GLN A 171 -11.08 -0.67 2.05
CA GLN A 171 -12.46 -0.96 1.71
C GLN A 171 -12.95 -0.23 0.45
N MET A 172 -13.59 -0.99 -0.44
CA MET A 172 -14.23 -0.45 -1.63
C MET A 172 -15.69 -0.92 -1.72
N GLY A 173 -16.62 0.02 -1.63
CA GLY A 173 -18.01 -0.16 -2.03
C GLY A 173 -18.30 0.38 -3.43
N THR A 174 -19.30 -0.17 -4.10
CA THR A 174 -19.77 0.27 -5.44
C THR A 174 -20.78 1.41 -5.38
N THR A 175 -21.27 1.75 -4.19
CA THR A 175 -22.24 2.83 -3.95
C THR A 175 -21.75 3.75 -2.84
N PRO A 176 -22.13 5.04 -2.84
CA PRO A 176 -21.77 5.97 -1.76
C PRO A 176 -22.13 5.44 -0.37
N GLU A 177 -23.20 4.66 -0.24
CA GLU A 177 -23.68 4.10 1.02
C GLU A 177 -22.73 3.01 1.53
N THR A 178 -22.24 2.15 0.63
CA THR A 178 -21.39 0.99 0.97
C THR A 178 -19.89 1.26 0.89
N HIS A 179 -19.46 2.42 0.39
CA HIS A 179 -18.05 2.75 0.19
C HIS A 179 -17.42 3.50 1.38
N PHE A 180 -16.51 2.90 2.12
CA PHE A 180 -15.91 3.48 3.34
C PHE A 180 -14.46 3.92 3.17
N GLY A 181 -13.94 3.90 1.95
CA GLY A 181 -12.56 4.25 1.64
C GLY A 181 -11.57 3.35 2.35
N HIS A 182 -10.31 3.78 2.34
CA HIS A 182 -9.21 3.04 2.90
C HIS A 182 -8.73 3.70 4.20
N ARG A 183 -7.99 2.96 5.01
CA ARG A 183 -7.46 3.42 6.31
C ARG A 183 -6.08 2.83 6.54
N CYS A 184 -5.08 3.68 6.69
CA CYS A 184 -3.79 3.26 7.24
C CYS A 184 -3.87 3.20 8.77
N LEU A 185 -3.56 2.04 9.34
CA LEU A 185 -3.47 1.81 10.78
C LEU A 185 -1.99 1.80 11.14
N VAL A 186 -1.55 2.74 11.98
CA VAL A 186 -0.14 2.90 12.38
C VAL A 186 -0.02 2.72 13.89
N PHE A 187 0.85 1.83 14.32
CA PHE A 187 1.07 1.49 15.71
C PHE A 187 2.31 2.23 16.25
N PRO A 188 2.21 2.92 17.39
CA PRO A 188 3.32 3.71 17.94
C PRO A 188 4.40 2.84 18.58
N GLY A 189 4.01 1.68 19.10
CA GLY A 189 4.90 0.71 19.71
C GLY A 189 5.40 -0.32 18.72
N SER A 190 6.34 -1.15 19.17
CA SER A 190 6.87 -2.25 18.36
C SER A 190 7.02 -3.55 19.14
N ALA A 191 6.74 -3.56 20.45
CA ALA A 191 6.70 -4.79 21.23
C ALA A 191 5.53 -5.69 20.79
N ASP A 192 5.62 -6.99 21.06
CA ASP A 192 4.58 -7.95 20.64
C ASP A 192 3.20 -7.67 21.27
N ASP A 193 3.17 -7.11 22.48
CA ASP A 193 1.95 -6.69 23.19
C ASP A 193 1.45 -5.29 22.79
N GLU A 194 2.25 -4.53 22.04
CA GLU A 194 1.89 -3.21 21.49
C GLU A 194 1.39 -3.29 20.04
N LEU A 195 1.37 -4.49 19.46
CA LEU A 195 0.94 -4.75 18.08
C LEU A 195 -0.22 -5.75 18.07
N PRO A 196 -1.16 -5.64 17.12
CA PRO A 196 -2.23 -6.62 17.02
C PRO A 196 -1.67 -7.98 16.60
N PRO A 197 -2.27 -9.08 17.08
CA PRO A 197 -1.80 -10.43 16.74
C PRO A 197 -1.92 -10.71 15.24
N ARG A 198 -2.83 -10.02 14.54
CA ARG A 198 -3.10 -10.19 13.11
C ARG A 198 -3.54 -8.84 12.51
N PRO A 199 -3.32 -8.61 11.21
CA PRO A 199 -3.99 -7.56 10.47
C PRO A 199 -5.50 -7.81 10.39
N ILE A 200 -6.28 -6.74 10.26
CA ILE A 200 -7.74 -6.80 10.05
C ILE A 200 -8.03 -6.31 8.65
N ALA A 201 -8.53 -7.20 7.79
CA ALA A 201 -8.90 -6.93 6.41
C ALA A 201 -10.31 -6.34 6.30
N SER A 202 -10.59 -5.59 5.22
CA SER A 202 -11.93 -5.10 4.94
C SER A 202 -12.87 -6.16 4.35
N GLY A 203 -12.34 -7.30 3.94
CA GLY A 203 -13.08 -8.36 3.27
C GLY A 203 -12.14 -9.43 2.70
N ASP A 204 -12.69 -10.60 2.38
CA ASP A 204 -11.93 -11.65 1.68
C ASP A 204 -11.88 -11.36 0.17
N LYS A 205 -10.71 -10.95 -0.31
CA LYS A 205 -10.45 -10.63 -1.73
C LYS A 205 -9.54 -11.66 -2.42
N ARG A 206 -9.12 -12.71 -1.71
CA ARG A 206 -7.94 -13.51 -2.07
C ARG A 206 -8.16 -14.40 -3.29
N LEU A 207 -9.39 -14.86 -3.52
CA LEU A 207 -9.73 -15.54 -4.78
C LEU A 207 -9.60 -14.62 -5.99
N GLY A 208 -9.94 -13.33 -5.84
CA GLY A 208 -9.74 -12.32 -6.88
C GLY A 208 -8.26 -12.04 -7.12
N TYR A 209 -7.47 -11.98 -6.04
CA TYR A 209 -6.01 -11.85 -6.12
C TYR A 209 -5.37 -13.03 -6.86
N LEU A 210 -5.74 -14.27 -6.53
CA LEU A 210 -5.22 -15.46 -7.22
C LEU A 210 -5.58 -15.44 -8.71
N ALA A 211 -6.83 -15.14 -9.05
CA ALA A 211 -7.25 -15.04 -10.46
C ALA A 211 -6.47 -13.93 -11.21
N GLY A 212 -6.24 -12.78 -10.58
CA GLY A 212 -5.43 -11.70 -11.14
C GLY A 212 -3.96 -12.09 -11.33
N ALA A 213 -3.37 -12.78 -10.35
CA ALA A 213 -2.01 -13.28 -10.41
C ALA A 213 -1.83 -14.33 -11.50
N ASP A 214 -2.75 -15.28 -11.63
CA ASP A 214 -2.75 -16.29 -12.71
C ASP A 214 -2.81 -15.64 -14.09
N ALA A 215 -3.68 -14.63 -14.25
CA ALA A 215 -3.82 -13.89 -15.50
C ALA A 215 -2.52 -13.15 -15.85
N ALA A 216 -1.95 -12.38 -14.90
CA ALA A 216 -0.71 -11.65 -15.08
C ALA A 216 0.49 -12.58 -15.34
N SER A 217 0.52 -13.75 -14.69
CA SER A 217 1.61 -14.71 -14.81
C SER A 217 1.75 -15.29 -16.22
N ASN A 218 0.72 -15.22 -17.06
CA ASN A 218 0.83 -15.62 -18.47
C ASN A 218 1.84 -14.76 -19.25
N ALA A 219 2.22 -13.58 -18.76
CA ALA A 219 3.28 -12.76 -19.35
C ALA A 219 4.63 -13.51 -19.44
N ARG A 220 4.87 -14.52 -18.59
CA ARG A 220 6.06 -15.39 -18.64
C ARG A 220 6.31 -16.07 -19.99
N PHE A 221 5.28 -16.24 -20.81
CA PHE A 221 5.43 -16.82 -22.16
C PHE A 221 5.98 -15.81 -23.18
N ALA A 222 5.76 -14.52 -22.96
CA ALA A 222 6.36 -13.43 -23.73
C ALA A 222 7.68 -12.94 -23.11
N ASP A 223 7.86 -13.16 -21.80
CA ASP A 223 9.03 -12.79 -21.01
C ASP A 223 9.59 -14.02 -20.24
N PRO A 224 10.21 -14.98 -20.95
CA PRO A 224 10.67 -16.24 -20.35
C PRO A 224 11.91 -16.09 -19.46
N LEU A 225 12.59 -14.93 -19.48
CA LEU A 225 13.75 -14.67 -18.62
C LEU A 225 13.35 -14.36 -17.17
N ASN A 226 12.11 -13.89 -16.94
CA ASN A 226 11.58 -13.58 -15.62
C ASN A 226 10.53 -14.60 -15.14
N TRP A 227 10.62 -15.84 -15.63
CA TRP A 227 9.62 -16.88 -15.36
C TRP A 227 9.40 -17.13 -13.86
N SER A 228 10.47 -17.14 -13.06
CA SER A 228 10.38 -17.27 -11.60
C SER A 228 9.59 -16.14 -10.97
N THR A 229 9.85 -14.87 -11.32
CA THR A 229 9.12 -13.71 -10.79
C THR A 229 7.61 -13.83 -10.98
N TYR A 230 7.15 -14.24 -12.16
CA TYR A 230 5.73 -14.46 -12.43
C TYR A 230 5.13 -15.65 -11.68
N LYS A 231 5.95 -16.68 -11.39
CA LYS A 231 5.52 -17.82 -10.57
C LYS A 231 5.45 -17.45 -9.09
N ASP A 232 6.39 -16.67 -8.60
CA ASP A 232 6.48 -16.24 -7.21
C ASP A 232 5.27 -15.37 -6.84
N TYR A 233 4.82 -14.52 -7.77
CA TYR A 233 3.58 -13.75 -7.60
C TYR A 233 2.31 -14.63 -7.47
N VAL A 234 2.23 -15.72 -8.25
CA VAL A 234 1.13 -16.70 -8.12
C VAL A 234 1.26 -17.48 -6.81
N ALA A 235 2.47 -17.89 -6.43
CA ALA A 235 2.71 -18.60 -5.17
C ALA A 235 2.32 -17.73 -3.96
N TYR A 236 2.64 -16.44 -4.01
CA TYR A 236 2.20 -15.45 -3.04
C TYR A 236 0.66 -15.39 -2.95
N ALA A 237 -0.03 -15.21 -4.07
CA ALA A 237 -1.50 -15.15 -4.06
C ALA A 237 -2.15 -16.47 -3.60
N GLN A 238 -1.54 -17.61 -3.93
CA GLN A 238 -2.00 -18.92 -3.47
C GLN A 238 -1.84 -19.07 -1.95
N ALA A 239 -0.70 -18.66 -1.40
CA ALA A 239 -0.47 -18.70 0.06
C ALA A 239 -1.50 -17.87 0.84
N LEU A 240 -1.98 -16.77 0.26
CA LEU A 240 -3.10 -16.02 0.83
C LEU A 240 -4.38 -16.85 0.86
N VAL A 241 -4.74 -17.52 -0.23
CA VAL A 241 -5.95 -18.36 -0.32
C VAL A 241 -5.89 -19.55 0.66
N ASP A 242 -4.70 -20.12 0.88
CA ASP A 242 -4.52 -21.28 1.74
C ASP A 242 -4.75 -20.97 3.24
N MET A 243 -4.68 -19.70 3.64
CA MET A 243 -5.01 -19.26 4.99
C MET A 243 -6.53 -19.33 5.25
N PRO A 244 -7.02 -19.84 6.40
CA PRO A 244 -8.45 -19.83 6.68
C PRO A 244 -8.96 -18.42 6.98
N VAL A 245 -10.24 -18.14 6.73
CA VAL A 245 -10.91 -16.94 7.26
C VAL A 245 -11.25 -17.18 8.73
N CYS A 246 -11.09 -16.16 9.57
CA CYS A 246 -11.48 -16.23 10.97
C CYS A 246 -13.01 -16.36 11.11
N ASP A 247 -13.47 -17.07 12.14
CA ASP A 247 -14.91 -17.21 12.42
C ASP A 247 -15.56 -15.84 12.71
N GLU A 248 -16.72 -15.59 12.12
CA GLU A 248 -17.49 -14.37 12.34
C GLU A 248 -18.05 -14.32 13.77
N GLY A 249 -18.12 -13.12 14.35
CA GLY A 249 -18.71 -12.89 15.68
C GLY A 249 -17.86 -13.34 16.87
N VAL A 250 -16.70 -13.96 16.65
CA VAL A 250 -15.74 -14.29 17.71
C VAL A 250 -14.92 -13.05 18.08
N PRO A 251 -14.72 -12.75 19.40
CA PRO A 251 -13.87 -11.63 19.84
C PRO A 251 -12.44 -11.74 19.30
N THR A 252 -11.81 -10.62 18.97
CA THR A 252 -10.48 -10.62 18.31
C THR A 252 -9.42 -11.41 19.08
N MET A 253 -9.44 -11.32 20.41
CA MET A 253 -8.44 -11.99 21.27
C MET A 253 -8.70 -13.50 21.43
N GLU A 254 -9.86 -14.00 21.01
CA GLU A 254 -10.24 -15.42 21.05
C GLU A 254 -10.05 -16.11 19.69
N LEU A 255 -9.78 -15.35 18.62
CA LEU A 255 -9.54 -15.87 17.28
C LEU A 255 -8.21 -16.64 17.19
N PRO A 256 -8.13 -17.67 16.32
CA PRO A 256 -6.88 -18.36 16.04
C PRO A 256 -5.75 -17.40 15.64
N ALA A 257 -4.51 -17.79 15.92
CA ALA A 257 -3.34 -17.00 15.51
C ALA A 257 -3.17 -16.93 13.98
N VAL A 258 -3.61 -17.97 13.26
CA VAL A 258 -3.44 -18.09 11.80
C VAL A 258 -4.78 -18.11 11.10
N CYS A 259 -5.37 -16.93 10.88
CA CYS A 259 -6.55 -16.73 10.05
C CYS A 259 -6.64 -15.29 9.53
N LEU A 260 -7.40 -15.07 8.43
CA LEU A 260 -7.75 -13.75 7.92
C LEU A 260 -8.88 -13.16 8.77
N GLU A 261 -8.58 -12.17 9.59
CA GLU A 261 -9.60 -11.44 10.34
C GLU A 261 -10.24 -10.37 9.45
N VAL A 262 -11.57 -10.29 9.44
CA VAL A 262 -12.33 -9.41 8.54
C VAL A 262 -13.22 -8.44 9.33
N ALA A 263 -13.24 -7.19 8.90
CA ALA A 263 -14.15 -6.14 9.37
C ALA A 263 -14.69 -5.34 8.17
N PRO A 264 -15.90 -5.61 7.67
CA PRO A 264 -16.41 -4.98 6.45
C PRO A 264 -16.75 -3.49 6.57
N THR A 265 -16.85 -2.98 7.80
CA THR A 265 -17.20 -1.58 8.08
C THR A 265 -16.25 -0.98 9.12
N PRO A 266 -16.13 0.37 9.15
CA PRO A 266 -15.33 1.04 10.17
C PRO A 266 -15.83 0.76 11.59
N ALA A 267 -17.15 0.65 11.77
CA ALA A 267 -17.74 0.34 13.07
C ALA A 267 -17.26 -1.03 13.61
N GLU A 268 -17.16 -2.03 12.73
CA GLU A 268 -16.63 -3.33 13.11
C GLU A 268 -15.10 -3.31 13.31
N LEU A 269 -14.37 -2.56 12.49
CA LEU A 269 -12.94 -2.35 12.66
C LEU A 269 -12.65 -1.73 14.03
N HIS A 270 -13.37 -0.67 14.39
CA HIS A 270 -13.25 0.01 15.68
C HIS A 270 -13.57 -0.91 16.86
N ARG A 271 -14.65 -1.70 16.77
CA ARG A 271 -14.96 -2.73 17.78
C ARG A 271 -13.80 -3.70 17.99
N LYS A 272 -13.21 -4.22 16.91
CA LYS A 272 -12.09 -5.16 17.01
C LYS A 272 -10.81 -4.50 17.55
N LEU A 273 -10.54 -3.25 17.17
CA LEU A 273 -9.44 -2.47 17.74
C LEU A 273 -9.66 -2.17 19.24
N ASP A 274 -10.91 -1.96 19.68
CA ASP A 274 -11.27 -1.83 21.09
C ASP A 274 -11.09 -3.13 21.87
N GLU A 275 -11.45 -4.28 21.29
CA GLU A 275 -11.24 -5.59 21.89
C GLU A 275 -9.76 -5.95 22.06
N TRP A 276 -8.92 -5.55 21.09
CA TRP A 276 -7.46 -5.64 21.22
C TRP A 276 -6.92 -4.68 22.28
N GLY A 277 -7.42 -3.44 22.31
CA GLY A 277 -7.19 -2.48 23.39
C GLY A 277 -5.88 -1.68 23.31
N GLY A 278 -5.06 -1.87 22.28
CA GLY A 278 -3.82 -1.13 22.09
C GLY A 278 -3.98 0.24 21.44
N ALA A 279 -2.88 1.00 21.42
CA ALA A 279 -2.84 2.33 20.80
C ALA A 279 -2.66 2.22 19.28
N VAL A 280 -3.45 3.00 18.52
CA VAL A 280 -3.38 3.03 17.07
C VAL A 280 -3.74 4.42 16.55
N LEU A 281 -2.99 4.88 15.56
CA LEU A 281 -3.34 6.02 14.72
C LEU A 281 -4.04 5.48 13.48
N GLU A 282 -5.23 5.99 13.19
CA GLU A 282 -5.99 5.63 12.00
C GLU A 282 -6.06 6.83 11.07
N ILE A 283 -5.63 6.65 9.83
CA ILE A 283 -5.54 7.70 8.83
C ILE A 283 -6.47 7.30 7.67
N PRO A 284 -7.71 7.81 7.63
CA PRO A 284 -8.59 7.59 6.48
C PRO A 284 -8.04 8.26 5.23
N HIS A 285 -8.20 7.59 4.10
CA HIS A 285 -7.80 8.06 2.78
C HIS A 285 -8.66 7.43 1.68
N GLY A 286 -8.40 7.80 0.42
CA GLY A 286 -9.13 7.24 -0.71
C GLY A 286 -10.59 7.69 -0.80
N THR A 287 -10.96 8.76 -0.11
CA THR A 287 -12.34 9.30 -0.11
C THR A 287 -12.60 10.27 -1.27
N ALA A 288 -11.57 10.54 -2.08
CA ALA A 288 -11.64 11.38 -3.26
C ALA A 288 -12.29 10.63 -4.43
N TRP A 289 -13.17 11.29 -5.20
CA TRP A 289 -13.69 10.72 -6.44
C TRP A 289 -12.58 10.68 -7.51
N GLY A 290 -12.44 9.54 -8.22
CA GLY A 290 -11.54 9.46 -9.38
C GLY A 290 -11.22 8.03 -9.82
N VAL A 291 -10.78 7.16 -8.89
CA VAL A 291 -10.29 5.82 -9.23
C VAL A 291 -11.36 4.75 -8.97
N TYR A 292 -11.71 4.51 -7.72
CA TYR A 292 -12.73 3.53 -7.32
C TYR A 292 -13.90 4.14 -6.54
N THR A 293 -13.73 5.36 -6.03
CA THR A 293 -14.70 6.00 -5.13
C THR A 293 -15.96 6.34 -5.91
N PRO A 294 -17.14 5.83 -5.49
CA PRO A 294 -18.38 6.12 -6.17
C PRO A 294 -18.62 7.63 -6.26
N PRO A 295 -19.12 8.14 -7.40
CA PRO A 295 -19.57 9.52 -7.49
C PRO A 295 -20.51 9.89 -6.35
N THR A 296 -20.52 11.15 -5.95
CA THR A 296 -21.32 11.70 -4.83
C THR A 296 -20.98 11.18 -3.44
N THR A 297 -19.92 10.36 -3.28
CA THR A 297 -19.35 10.08 -1.96
C THR A 297 -18.92 11.38 -1.29
N SER A 298 -19.16 11.48 0.02
CA SER A 298 -18.82 12.63 0.84
C SER A 298 -18.09 12.17 2.09
N ILE A 299 -17.08 12.95 2.51
CA ILE A 299 -16.38 12.72 3.79
C ILE A 299 -17.34 12.77 4.98
N GLY A 300 -18.51 13.42 4.85
CA GLY A 300 -19.51 13.50 5.91
C GLY A 300 -19.91 12.14 6.48
N LYS A 301 -20.01 11.10 5.63
CA LYS A 301 -20.28 9.73 6.11
C LYS A 301 -19.17 9.22 7.03
N HIS A 302 -17.91 9.50 6.70
CA HIS A 302 -16.75 9.06 7.49
C HIS A 302 -16.65 9.79 8.83
N LEU A 303 -17.41 10.88 9.02
CA LEU A 303 -17.48 11.66 10.27
C LEU A 303 -18.69 11.29 11.14
N GLU A 304 -19.55 10.37 10.70
CA GLU A 304 -20.63 9.86 11.54
C GLU A 304 -20.06 9.13 12.77
N SER A 305 -20.75 9.20 13.90
CA SER A 305 -20.27 8.65 15.17
C SER A 305 -19.98 7.15 15.15
N ALA A 306 -20.57 6.41 14.19
CA ALA A 306 -20.32 4.99 14.00
C ALA A 306 -18.99 4.69 13.27
N TYR A 307 -18.43 5.68 12.56
CA TYR A 307 -17.28 5.50 11.67
C TYR A 307 -16.11 6.44 11.97
N PHE A 308 -16.28 7.32 12.97
CA PHE A 308 -15.30 8.28 13.44
C PHE A 308 -14.96 8.09 14.93
N ASP A 309 -13.68 7.87 15.23
CA ASP A 309 -13.12 7.85 16.57
C ASP A 309 -12.07 8.97 16.72
N PRO A 310 -12.37 10.08 17.43
CA PRO A 310 -11.44 11.19 17.60
C PRO A 310 -10.17 10.84 18.38
N LYS A 311 -10.12 9.70 19.09
CA LYS A 311 -8.91 9.25 19.78
C LYS A 311 -7.87 8.69 18.80
N ARG A 312 -8.33 8.01 17.75
CA ARG A 312 -7.50 7.31 16.77
C ARG A 312 -7.36 8.10 15.47
N GLN A 313 -8.43 8.72 15.00
CA GLN A 313 -8.48 9.46 13.73
C GLN A 313 -8.16 10.94 13.94
N ARG A 314 -6.86 11.25 13.88
CA ARG A 314 -6.31 12.61 14.09
C ARG A 314 -5.64 13.19 12.85
N LEU A 315 -5.52 12.41 11.79
CA LEU A 315 -4.98 12.79 10.49
C LEU A 315 -5.93 12.32 9.39
N VAL A 316 -5.83 12.92 8.22
CA VAL A 316 -6.50 12.49 6.99
C VAL A 316 -5.52 12.69 5.84
N GLU A 317 -5.46 11.73 4.93
CA GLU A 317 -4.71 11.90 3.69
C GLU A 317 -5.61 12.54 2.63
N ILE A 318 -5.20 13.71 2.13
CA ILE A 318 -5.98 14.50 1.18
C ILE A 318 -5.55 14.31 -0.28
N ALA A 319 -4.39 13.70 -0.52
CA ALA A 319 -3.89 13.39 -1.86
C ALA A 319 -3.15 12.05 -1.80
N SER A 320 -3.52 11.14 -2.70
CA SER A 320 -2.96 9.78 -2.78
C SER A 320 -2.98 9.27 -4.22
N GLY A 321 -2.46 8.07 -4.46
CA GLY A 321 -2.68 7.35 -5.73
C GLY A 321 -4.17 7.12 -6.07
N HIS A 322 -5.06 7.23 -5.09
CA HIS A 322 -6.51 7.04 -5.23
C HIS A 322 -7.28 8.33 -5.55
N GLY A 323 -6.60 9.47 -5.60
CA GLY A 323 -7.20 10.75 -6.01
C GLY A 323 -6.68 11.95 -5.21
N ASN A 324 -7.06 13.14 -5.68
CA ASN A 324 -6.67 14.42 -5.11
C ASN A 324 -7.92 15.14 -4.55
N SER A 325 -7.91 15.43 -3.24
CA SER A 325 -8.91 16.24 -2.52
C SER A 325 -8.40 17.62 -2.09
N GLU A 326 -7.21 18.04 -2.52
CA GLU A 326 -6.66 19.39 -2.27
C GLU A 326 -7.49 20.47 -2.97
N GLU A 327 -7.91 20.21 -4.21
CA GLU A 327 -8.72 21.14 -4.99
C GLU A 327 -10.21 20.90 -4.77
N TYR A 328 -10.88 21.84 -4.11
CA TYR A 328 -12.33 21.88 -4.12
C TYR A 328 -12.86 22.51 -5.42
N ARG A 329 -13.77 21.79 -6.08
CA ARG A 329 -14.50 22.30 -7.26
C ARG A 329 -15.97 22.48 -6.91
N GLU A 330 -16.49 23.67 -7.14
CA GLU A 330 -17.90 23.97 -6.84
C GLU A 330 -18.88 23.31 -7.80
N TRP A 331 -18.43 23.02 -9.03
CA TRP A 331 -19.26 22.36 -10.03
C TRP A 331 -19.45 20.87 -9.73
N ARG A 332 -20.50 20.29 -10.31
CA ARG A 332 -20.78 18.86 -10.26
C ARG A 332 -21.00 18.37 -11.69
N ALA A 333 -20.49 17.18 -12.02
CA ALA A 333 -20.67 16.59 -13.35
C ALA A 333 -22.13 16.25 -13.65
N TRP A 334 -22.91 15.98 -12.60
CA TRP A 334 -24.36 15.78 -12.61
C TRP A 334 -24.93 16.02 -11.22
N THR A 335 -26.22 16.30 -11.14
CA THR A 335 -26.99 16.43 -9.89
C THR A 335 -28.12 15.40 -9.86
N LEU A 336 -28.80 15.24 -8.72
CA LEU A 336 -29.99 14.39 -8.60
C LEU A 336 -31.23 15.27 -8.48
N ASP A 337 -32.33 14.90 -9.14
CA ASP A 337 -33.65 15.48 -8.87
C ASP A 337 -34.29 14.87 -7.61
N GLU A 338 -35.49 15.35 -7.25
CA GLU A 338 -36.27 14.85 -6.12
C GLU A 338 -36.62 13.35 -6.22
N SER A 339 -36.57 12.77 -7.43
CA SER A 339 -36.80 11.34 -7.67
C SER A 339 -35.52 10.52 -7.68
N GLY A 340 -34.35 11.14 -7.43
CA GLY A 340 -33.04 10.48 -7.47
C GLY A 340 -32.52 10.23 -8.88
N LYS A 341 -33.07 10.90 -9.91
CA LYS A 341 -32.60 10.78 -11.29
C LYS A 341 -31.50 11.79 -11.57
N LYS A 342 -30.46 11.35 -12.29
CA LYS A 342 -29.36 12.22 -12.72
C LYS A 342 -29.83 13.29 -13.68
N ILE A 343 -29.56 14.55 -13.35
CA ILE A 343 -29.75 15.72 -14.21
C ILE A 343 -28.39 16.22 -14.71
N CYS A 344 -28.33 16.61 -15.98
CA CYS A 344 -27.21 17.33 -16.55
C CYS A 344 -27.26 18.80 -16.10
N PRO A 345 -26.24 19.32 -15.40
CA PRO A 345 -26.21 20.72 -14.99
C PRO A 345 -25.99 21.62 -16.22
N GLU A 346 -26.40 22.89 -16.10
CA GLU A 346 -26.04 23.90 -17.10
C GLU A 346 -24.52 24.17 -17.08
N PRO A 347 -23.91 24.55 -18.21
CA PRO A 347 -22.51 24.94 -18.27
C PRO A 347 -22.23 26.14 -17.36
N ARG A 348 -21.02 26.18 -16.80
CA ARG A 348 -20.48 27.29 -16.03
C ARG A 348 -19.21 27.80 -16.71
N ASP A 349 -18.80 29.01 -16.37
CA ASP A 349 -17.57 29.62 -16.91
C ASP A 349 -16.33 28.74 -16.67
N ASP A 350 -16.31 27.99 -15.57
CA ASP A 350 -15.21 27.13 -15.13
C ASP A 350 -15.43 25.65 -15.40
N TYR A 351 -16.58 25.25 -15.97
CA TYR A 351 -16.89 23.85 -16.23
C TYR A 351 -17.97 23.62 -17.29
N LEU A 352 -17.65 22.75 -18.25
CA LEU A 352 -18.59 22.24 -19.25
C LEU A 352 -18.92 20.78 -18.95
N PRO A 353 -20.14 20.45 -18.48
CA PRO A 353 -20.54 19.07 -18.21
C PRO A 353 -20.47 18.19 -19.47
N CYS A 354 -19.93 16.98 -19.35
CA CYS A 354 -19.79 16.05 -20.49
C CYS A 354 -21.15 15.73 -21.14
N CYS A 355 -22.22 15.63 -20.36
CA CYS A 355 -23.58 15.43 -20.85
C CYS A 355 -24.08 16.60 -21.70
N TRP A 356 -23.67 17.83 -21.37
CA TRP A 356 -24.01 19.02 -22.14
C TRP A 356 -23.26 19.02 -23.46
N GLN A 357 -21.95 18.80 -23.42
CA GLN A 357 -21.12 18.71 -24.61
C GLN A 357 -21.59 17.59 -25.55
N ALA A 358 -21.97 16.43 -25.02
CA ALA A 358 -22.57 15.35 -25.81
C ALA A 358 -23.87 15.81 -26.49
N GLY A 359 -24.72 16.56 -25.77
CA GLY A 359 -25.93 17.15 -26.34
C GLY A 359 -25.66 18.13 -27.47
N GLU A 360 -24.62 18.97 -27.37
CA GLU A 360 -24.19 19.87 -28.46
C GLU A 360 -23.66 19.09 -29.67
N ILE A 361 -22.83 18.07 -29.45
CA ILE A 361 -22.30 17.21 -30.52
C ILE A 361 -23.43 16.49 -31.26
N MET A 362 -24.48 16.06 -30.56
CA MET A 362 -25.64 15.41 -31.20
C MET A 362 -26.52 16.38 -31.99
N ARG A 363 -26.45 17.69 -31.71
CA ARG A 363 -27.21 18.74 -32.42
C ARG A 363 -26.51 19.22 -33.71
N SER A 364 -25.18 19.12 -33.78
CA SER A 364 -24.37 19.44 -34.96
C SER A 364 -24.46 18.37 -36.03
#